data_AF-A0A257R3F6-F1
#
_entry.id   AF-A0A257R3F6-F1
#
_cell.length_a   1.000
_cell.length_b   1.000
_cell.length_c   1.000
_cell.angle_alpha   90.00
_cell.angle_beta   90.00
_cell.angle_gamma   90.00
#
_symmetry.space_group_name_H-M   'P 1'
#
loop_
_entity.id
_entity.type
_entity.pdbx_description
1 polymer ?
#
loop_
_entity_poly.entity_id
_entity_poly.type
_entity_poly.pdbx_seq_one_letter_code
_entity_poly.pdbx_strand_id
1 'polypeptide(L)' 'MQRKADLPSKICEACGRPFAWRRKWARSWETVKFCSDACRSGRREAARARQRPAGKPHGGA' A
#
# COMPACT_ATOMS: atom_id res chain seq x y z
N MET A 1 -2.75 -11.33 25.61
CA MET A 1 -1.80 -10.37 25.01
C MET A 1 -1.84 -10.49 23.49
N GLN A 2 -2.60 -9.64 22.79
CA GLN A 2 -2.53 -9.57 21.31
C GLN A 2 -1.79 -8.28 20.95
N ARG A 3 -0.55 -8.45 20.47
CA ARG A 3 0.33 -7.36 20.06
C ARG A 3 -0.28 -6.77 18.78
N LYS A 4 -0.56 -5.47 18.75
CA LYS A 4 -1.13 -4.72 17.61
C LYS A 4 -0.20 -4.69 16.36
N ALA A 5 0.83 -5.53 16.34
CA ALA A 5 1.87 -5.62 15.32
C ALA A 5 1.52 -6.60 14.17
N ASP A 6 0.49 -7.44 14.30
CA ASP A 6 0.06 -8.40 13.27
C ASP A 6 -1.00 -7.86 12.31
N LEU A 7 -1.13 -6.54 12.22
CA LEU A 7 -2.08 -5.93 11.29
C LEU A 7 -1.59 -6.20 9.86
N PRO A 8 -2.37 -6.88 9.01
CA PRO A 8 -1.92 -7.23 7.68
C PRO A 8 -1.64 -5.96 6.89
N SER A 9 -0.44 -5.87 6.31
CA SER A 9 -0.09 -4.84 5.34
C SER A 9 -0.33 -5.38 3.93
N LYS A 10 -1.01 -4.60 3.09
CA LYS A 10 -1.21 -4.91 1.67
C LYS A 10 -0.45 -3.90 0.81
N ILE A 11 -0.15 -4.29 -0.42
CA ILE A 11 0.43 -3.39 -1.42
C ILE A 11 -0.72 -2.79 -2.24
N CYS A 12 -0.70 -1.48 -2.44
CA CYS A 12 -1.68 -0.81 -3.28
C CYS A 12 -1.46 -1.18 -4.76
N GLU A 13 -2.44 -1.75 -5.47
CA GLU A 13 -2.23 -2.12 -6.90
C GLU A 13 -2.02 -0.89 -7.79
N ALA A 14 -2.68 0.24 -7.50
CA ALA A 14 -2.52 1.46 -8.31
C ALA A 14 -1.23 2.25 -8.00
N CYS A 15 -0.71 2.16 -6.78
CA CYS A 15 0.44 2.98 -6.37
C CYS A 15 1.59 2.20 -5.73
N GLY A 16 1.57 0.87 -5.78
CA GLY A 16 2.58 -0.05 -5.23
C GLY A 16 3.16 0.34 -3.87
N ARG A 17 2.39 1.04 -3.04
CA ARG A 17 2.85 1.55 -1.75
C ARG A 17 2.29 0.63 -0.67
N PRO A 18 3.13 0.13 0.25
CA PRO A 18 2.64 -0.70 1.35
C PRO A 18 1.74 0.15 2.24
N PHE A 19 0.59 -0.41 2.61
CA PHE A 19 -0.36 0.22 3.50
C PHE A 19 -0.91 -0.79 4.50
N ALA A 20 -0.98 -0.39 5.77
CA ALA A 20 -1.44 -1.25 6.86
C ALA A 20 -2.97 -1.26 6.96
N TRP A 21 -3.52 -2.37 7.46
CA TRP A 21 -4.94 -2.49 7.80
C TRP A 21 -5.43 -1.31 8.66
N ARG A 22 -6.65 -0.83 8.35
CA ARG A 22 -7.33 0.24 9.10
C ARG A 22 -8.70 -0.25 9.53
N ARG A 23 -9.17 0.20 10.70
CA ARG A 23 -10.51 -0.13 11.22
C ARG A 23 -11.65 0.14 10.22
N LYS A 24 -11.52 1.19 9.41
CA LYS A 24 -12.49 1.51 8.34
C LYS A 24 -12.65 0.43 7.27
N TRP A 25 -11.71 -0.51 7.19
CA TRP A 25 -11.70 -1.61 6.24
C TRP A 25 -12.06 -2.95 6.86
N ALA A 26 -12.41 -3.00 8.14
CA ALA A 26 -12.74 -4.25 8.83
C ALA A 26 -13.78 -5.11 8.07
N ARG A 27 -14.75 -4.47 7.40
CA ARG A 27 -15.82 -5.15 6.65
C ARG A 27 -15.49 -5.47 5.20
N SER A 28 -14.45 -4.87 4.63
CA SER A 28 -14.17 -4.95 3.18
C SER A 28 -12.71 -5.21 2.86
N TRP A 29 -11.90 -5.57 3.86
CA TRP A 29 -10.44 -5.71 3.74
C TRP A 29 -10.03 -6.67 2.64
N GLU A 30 -10.79 -7.75 2.41
CA GLU A 30 -10.54 -8.72 1.33
C GLU A 30 -10.59 -8.05 -0.05
N THR A 31 -11.55 -7.14 -0.26
CA THR A 31 -11.72 -6.39 -1.52
C THR A 31 -10.82 -5.15 -1.62
N VAL A 32 -10.28 -4.67 -0.50
CA VAL A 32 -9.45 -3.46 -0.47
C VAL A 32 -8.04 -3.78 -0.99
N LYS A 33 -7.80 -3.34 -2.22
CA LYS A 33 -6.53 -3.43 -2.95
C LYS A 33 -5.81 -2.08 -3.09
N PHE A 34 -6.41 -1.00 -2.61
CA PHE A 34 -5.94 0.37 -2.81
C PHE A 34 -5.78 1.13 -1.50
N CYS A 35 -4.71 1.90 -1.37
CA CYS A 35 -4.42 2.66 -0.14
C CYS A 35 -5.38 3.85 0.08
N SER A 36 -6.12 4.28 -0.94
CA SER A 36 -7.00 5.45 -0.92
C SER A 36 -8.05 5.35 -2.02
N ASP A 37 -9.16 6.06 -1.85
CA ASP A 37 -10.24 6.10 -2.85
C ASP A 37 -9.77 6.69 -4.19
N ALA A 38 -8.87 7.69 -4.15
CA ALA A 38 -8.22 8.22 -5.35
C ALA A 38 -7.42 7.18 -6.15
N CYS A 39 -6.83 6.18 -5.47
CA CYS A 39 -6.15 5.06 -6.13
C CYS A 39 -7.14 4.07 -6.73
N ARG A 40 -8.27 3.84 -6.05
CA ARG A 40 -9.37 3.01 -6.56
C ARG A 40 -9.99 3.59 -7.83
N SER A 41 -10.15 4.93 -7.88
CA SER A 41 -10.70 5.64 -9.04
C SER A 41 -9.72 5.75 -10.23
N GLY A 42 -8.52 5.14 -10.17
CA GLY A 42 -7.56 5.12 -11.29
C GLY A 42 -6.83 6.46 -11.56
N ARG A 43 -7.15 7.54 -10.84
CA ARG A 43 -6.57 8.88 -11.10
C ARG A 43 -5.09 9.04 -10.75
N ARG A 44 -4.45 8.04 -10.12
CA ARG A 44 -3.13 8.20 -9.48
C ARG A 44 -1.98 7.42 -10.14
N GLU A 45 -2.25 6.60 -11.15
CA GLU A 45 -1.21 5.94 -11.97
C GLU A 45 -0.16 6.95 -12.48
N ALA A 46 -0.63 8.12 -12.95
CA ALA A 46 0.23 9.20 -13.43
C ALA A 46 1.12 9.84 -12.33
N ALA A 47 0.70 9.80 -11.06
CA ALA A 47 1.45 10.44 -9.97
C ALA A 47 2.56 9.54 -9.40
N ARG A 48 2.53 8.22 -9.65
CA ARG A 48 3.54 7.27 -9.13
C ARG A 48 4.79 7.19 -10.00
N ALA A 49 4.69 7.37 -11.32
CA ALA A 49 5.87 7.43 -12.19
C ALA A 49 6.91 8.45 -11.68
N ARG A 50 6.45 9.48 -10.93
CA ARG A 50 7.25 10.56 -10.35
C ARG A 50 7.80 10.27 -8.94
N GLN A 51 7.33 9.21 -8.27
CA GLN A 51 7.67 8.87 -6.87
C GLN A 51 8.48 7.56 -6.77
N ARG A 52 9.30 7.26 -7.79
CA ARG A 52 10.35 6.24 -7.66
C ARG A 52 11.55 6.90 -6.97
N PRO A 53 11.76 6.79 -5.64
CA PRO A 53 13.10 7.00 -5.15
C PRO A 53 13.94 5.88 -5.79
N ALA A 54 14.86 6.25 -6.67
CA ALA A 54 15.96 5.38 -7.03
C ALA A 54 16.61 4.92 -5.72
N GLY A 55 16.38 3.67 -5.35
CA GLY A 55 16.42 3.24 -3.96
C GLY A 55 17.33 2.04 -3.72
N LYS A 56 18.60 2.19 -4.15
CA LYS A 56 19.79 1.39 -3.77
C LYS A 56 19.84 -0.06 -4.29
N PRO A 57 20.81 -0.45 -5.14
CA PRO A 57 21.24 -1.85 -5.17
C PRO A 57 21.84 -2.14 -3.80
N HIS A 58 21.29 -3.11 -3.09
CA HIS A 58 21.92 -3.65 -1.89
C HIS A 58 23.19 -4.36 -2.38
N GLY A 59 24.35 -3.71 -2.21
CA GLY A 59 25.63 -4.34 -2.42
C GLY A 59 25.76 -5.51 -1.45
N GLY A 60 25.79 -6.73 -1.98
CA GLY A 60 26.27 -7.90 -1.28
C GLY A 60 27.75 -8.05 -1.58
N ALA A 61 28.56 -8.07 -0.54
CA ALA A 61 29.99 -8.38 -0.56
C ALA A 61 30.26 -9.79 -1.09
#